data_AF-A0A942A8E8-F1
#
_entry.id   AF-A0A942A8E8-F1
#
_cell.length_a   1.000
_cell.length_b   1.000
_cell.length_c   1.000
_cell.angle_alpha   90.00
_cell.angle_beta   90.00
_cell.angle_gamma   90.00
#
_symmetry.space_group_name_H-M   'P 1'
#
loop_
_entity.id
_entity.type
_entity.pdbx_description
1 polymer ?
#
loop_
_entity_poly.entity_id
_entity_poly.type
_entity_poly.pdbx_seq_one_letter_code
_entity_poly.pdbx_strand_id
1 'polypeptide(L)'
;LRKEADEFIAADNKNTFRLFVENKVKSGEIKNEKYISEFRNRDSRLYVSIMLPFKGWYETNYGTDFAYEWIKGGNNESKTGFNFRKTLSLDNYPSGYGQATGDYPCIRYGEILLIFAEARTQTTGFDGQVQAALNELRDRCGMPNVPTSLSKEQGLELIRNERRIELAAEGFRLDDMIRYGAAYCKEQIDNVDITMPDGEKVITMKWDNRMLLKAIPQSAIDLNPLLKADQNPGY
;
A
#
# COMPACT_ATOMS: atom_id res chain seq x y z
N LEU A 1 -10.61 0.56 -23.25
CA LEU A 1 -11.26 1.38 -22.19
C LEU A 1 -11.31 2.89 -22.46
N ARG A 2 -10.22 3.68 -22.37
CA ARG A 2 -10.35 5.16 -22.45
C ARG A 2 -10.91 5.68 -23.78
N LYS A 3 -10.39 5.17 -24.90
CA LYS A 3 -10.92 5.48 -26.24
C LYS A 3 -12.42 5.16 -26.35
N GLU A 4 -12.84 4.01 -25.84
CA GLU A 4 -14.26 3.61 -25.82
C GLU A 4 -15.09 4.51 -24.89
N ALA A 5 -14.52 4.98 -23.77
CA ALA A 5 -15.17 5.91 -22.87
C ALA A 5 -15.38 7.28 -23.53
N ASP A 6 -14.34 7.80 -24.19
CA ASP A 6 -14.40 9.07 -24.92
C ASP A 6 -15.41 8.99 -26.08
N GLU A 7 -15.43 7.89 -26.82
CA GLU A 7 -16.41 7.62 -27.88
C GLU A 7 -17.84 7.49 -27.34
N PHE A 8 -18.02 6.80 -26.20
CA PHE A 8 -19.32 6.68 -25.53
C PHE A 8 -19.83 8.02 -25.02
N ILE A 9 -18.98 8.81 -24.35
CA ILE A 9 -19.32 10.13 -23.81
C ILE A 9 -19.70 11.09 -24.96
N ALA A 10 -18.93 11.07 -26.06
CA ALA A 10 -19.24 11.87 -27.24
C ALA A 10 -20.59 11.47 -27.88
N ALA A 11 -20.95 10.18 -27.83
CA ALA A 11 -22.19 9.67 -28.41
C ALA A 11 -23.43 9.90 -27.53
N ASP A 12 -23.32 9.75 -26.20
CA ASP A 12 -24.48 9.80 -25.29
C ASP A 12 -25.00 11.24 -25.07
N ASN A 13 -24.25 12.27 -25.50
CA ASN A 13 -24.63 13.69 -25.58
C ASN A 13 -25.23 14.31 -24.29
N LYS A 14 -25.21 13.57 -23.17
CA LYS A 14 -25.80 13.91 -21.88
C LYS A 14 -25.08 13.33 -20.67
N ASN A 15 -24.08 12.44 -20.78
CA ASN A 15 -23.66 11.64 -19.62
C ASN A 15 -22.16 11.45 -19.39
N THR A 16 -21.87 11.34 -18.09
CA THR A 16 -20.57 11.33 -17.47
C THR A 16 -19.87 9.98 -17.60
N PHE A 17 -18.55 9.95 -17.39
CA PHE A 17 -17.73 8.74 -17.33
C PHE A 17 -18.33 7.64 -16.42
N ARG A 18 -19.10 8.02 -15.39
CA ARG A 18 -19.85 7.10 -14.51
C ARG A 18 -20.82 6.19 -15.28
N LEU A 19 -21.59 6.72 -16.24
CA LEU A 19 -22.54 5.89 -17.01
C LEU A 19 -21.83 4.92 -17.96
N PHE A 20 -20.71 5.33 -18.56
CA PHE A 20 -19.87 4.42 -19.32
C PHE A 20 -19.42 3.23 -18.48
N VAL A 21 -18.91 3.51 -17.27
CA VAL A 21 -18.50 2.48 -16.30
C VAL A 21 -19.67 1.57 -15.95
N GLU A 22 -20.84 2.12 -15.59
CA GLU A 22 -22.02 1.34 -15.24
C GLU A 22 -22.44 0.37 -16.36
N ASN A 23 -22.36 0.80 -17.62
CA ASN A 23 -22.67 -0.04 -18.76
C ASN A 23 -21.64 -1.16 -18.95
N LYS A 24 -20.34 -0.87 -18.83
CA LYS A 24 -19.26 -1.87 -18.91
C LYS A 24 -19.29 -2.88 -17.76
N VAL A 25 -19.72 -2.44 -16.58
CA VAL A 25 -19.94 -3.32 -15.42
C VAL A 25 -21.14 -4.24 -15.67
N LYS A 26 -22.27 -3.71 -16.15
CA LYS A 26 -23.48 -4.51 -16.47
C LYS A 26 -23.23 -5.52 -17.58
N SER A 27 -22.46 -5.17 -18.62
CA SER A 27 -22.11 -6.10 -19.70
C SER A 27 -21.08 -7.16 -19.29
N GLY A 28 -20.33 -6.91 -18.21
CA GLY A 28 -19.27 -7.80 -17.71
C GLY A 28 -17.96 -7.69 -18.48
N GLU A 29 -17.88 -6.89 -19.54
CA GLU A 29 -16.69 -6.70 -20.38
C GLU A 29 -15.49 -6.18 -19.58
N ILE A 30 -15.75 -5.33 -18.58
CA ILE A 30 -14.73 -4.77 -17.70
C ILE A 30 -13.93 -5.85 -16.94
N LYS A 31 -14.49 -7.05 -16.83
CA LYS A 31 -13.84 -8.17 -16.16
C LYS A 31 -12.69 -8.75 -17.00
N ASN A 32 -12.63 -8.52 -18.29
CA ASN A 32 -11.58 -9.13 -19.12
C ASN A 32 -10.30 -8.28 -19.18
N GLU A 33 -10.34 -7.09 -18.60
CA GLU A 33 -9.20 -6.17 -18.56
C GLU A 33 -8.13 -6.66 -17.56
N LYS A 34 -6.90 -6.83 -18.06
CA LYS A 34 -5.75 -7.35 -17.27
C LYS A 34 -5.57 -6.58 -15.97
N TYR A 35 -5.61 -5.25 -16.03
CA TYR A 35 -5.46 -4.40 -14.86
C TYR A 35 -6.61 -4.59 -13.84
N ILE A 36 -7.84 -4.81 -14.30
CA ILE A 36 -8.99 -5.09 -13.41
C ILE A 36 -8.86 -6.47 -12.75
N SER A 37 -8.25 -7.43 -13.45
CA SER A 37 -8.06 -8.79 -12.91
C SER A 37 -7.16 -8.83 -11.68
N GLU A 38 -6.21 -7.90 -11.54
CA GLU A 38 -5.33 -7.76 -10.36
C GLU A 38 -6.13 -7.59 -9.06
N PHE A 39 -7.33 -7.01 -9.13
CA PHE A 39 -8.16 -6.73 -7.98
C PHE A 39 -9.15 -7.85 -7.65
N ARG A 40 -9.13 -9.00 -8.35
CA ARG A 40 -10.06 -10.11 -8.07
C ARG A 40 -9.59 -11.01 -6.95
N ASN A 41 -10.55 -11.47 -6.14
CA ASN A 41 -10.34 -12.49 -5.11
C ASN A 41 -9.15 -12.16 -4.20
N ARG A 42 -9.04 -10.89 -3.81
CA ARG A 42 -7.96 -10.38 -2.97
C ARG A 42 -8.42 -10.30 -1.52
N ASP A 43 -7.45 -10.23 -0.63
CA ASP A 43 -7.67 -9.83 0.76
C ASP A 43 -8.46 -8.52 0.78
N SER A 44 -9.51 -8.45 1.60
CA SER A 44 -10.41 -7.30 1.62
C SER A 44 -9.70 -6.00 1.99
N ARG A 45 -8.55 -6.10 2.70
CA ARG A 45 -7.69 -4.94 3.02
C ARG A 45 -7.12 -4.23 1.80
N LEU A 46 -7.00 -4.92 0.65
CA LEU A 46 -6.59 -4.28 -0.60
C LEU A 46 -7.60 -3.19 -1.00
N TYR A 47 -8.90 -3.49 -0.91
CA TYR A 47 -9.98 -2.61 -1.38
C TYR A 47 -10.18 -1.35 -0.54
N VAL A 48 -9.67 -1.37 0.70
CA VAL A 48 -9.63 -0.18 1.57
C VAL A 48 -8.31 0.57 1.49
N SER A 49 -7.21 -0.13 1.17
CA SER A 49 -5.87 0.47 1.18
C SER A 49 -5.47 1.08 -0.15
N ILE A 50 -5.95 0.55 -1.27
CA ILE A 50 -5.56 0.93 -2.63
C ILE A 50 -6.77 1.42 -3.42
N MET A 51 -6.58 2.46 -4.23
CA MET A 51 -7.60 2.95 -5.15
C MET A 51 -7.83 1.93 -6.25
N LEU A 52 -9.09 1.51 -6.39
CA LEU A 52 -9.51 0.57 -7.42
C LEU A 52 -9.96 1.33 -8.66
N PRO A 53 -9.76 0.80 -9.86
CA PRO A 53 -10.34 1.37 -11.06
C PRO A 53 -11.84 1.58 -10.89
N PHE A 54 -12.28 2.74 -11.37
CA PHE A 54 -13.64 3.27 -11.32
C PHE A 54 -14.18 3.62 -9.95
N LYS A 55 -13.34 3.55 -8.91
CA LYS A 55 -13.72 3.99 -7.57
C LYS A 55 -13.62 5.50 -7.45
N GLY A 56 -14.62 6.11 -6.83
CA GLY A 56 -14.57 7.52 -6.45
C GLY A 56 -13.56 7.77 -5.32
N TRP A 57 -13.20 9.04 -5.09
CA TRP A 57 -12.41 9.42 -3.92
C TRP A 57 -13.17 9.14 -2.62
N TYR A 58 -14.43 9.59 -2.59
CA TYR A 58 -15.32 9.54 -1.44
C TYR A 58 -16.38 8.43 -1.61
N GLU A 59 -16.97 7.97 -0.51
CA GLU A 59 -18.12 7.06 -0.54
C GLU A 59 -19.46 7.84 -0.52
N THR A 60 -19.42 9.17 -0.38
CA THR A 60 -20.60 10.05 -0.38
C THR A 60 -20.91 10.64 -1.74
N ASN A 61 -22.14 11.15 -1.90
CA ASN A 61 -22.62 11.86 -3.09
C ASN A 61 -22.00 13.26 -3.27
N TYR A 62 -20.95 13.62 -2.52
CA TYR A 62 -20.27 14.91 -2.64
C TYR A 62 -18.92 14.71 -3.33
N GLY A 63 -18.74 15.32 -4.52
CA GLY A 63 -17.55 15.11 -5.36
C GLY A 63 -17.71 14.01 -6.42
N THR A 64 -18.89 13.96 -7.06
CA THR A 64 -19.41 12.87 -7.91
C THR A 64 -18.74 12.66 -9.27
N ASP A 65 -17.82 13.53 -9.66
CA ASP A 65 -17.31 13.57 -11.04
C ASP A 65 -15.97 12.84 -11.21
N PHE A 66 -15.45 12.26 -10.13
CA PHE A 66 -14.24 11.46 -10.17
C PHE A 66 -14.54 9.96 -10.11
N ALA A 67 -13.93 9.24 -11.04
CA ALA A 67 -13.75 7.80 -10.94
C ALA A 67 -12.31 7.50 -11.31
N TYR A 68 -11.63 6.73 -10.46
CA TYR A 68 -10.21 6.47 -10.64
C TYR A 68 -9.98 5.70 -11.94
N GLU A 69 -9.11 6.22 -12.78
CA GLU A 69 -8.54 5.47 -13.89
C GLU A 69 -7.04 5.68 -13.89
N TRP A 70 -6.32 4.63 -14.27
CA TRP A 70 -4.90 4.77 -14.58
C TRP A 70 -4.76 5.18 -16.05
N ILE A 71 -4.19 6.36 -16.27
CA ILE A 71 -3.92 6.92 -17.60
C ILE A 71 -2.41 7.02 -17.75
N LYS A 72 -1.86 6.26 -18.70
CA LYS A 72 -0.45 6.33 -19.07
C LYS A 72 -0.16 7.60 -19.88
N GLY A 73 0.92 8.29 -19.54
CA GLY A 73 1.27 9.62 -20.06
C GLY A 73 0.39 10.75 -19.51
N GLY A 74 -0.44 10.49 -18.49
CA GLY A 74 -1.40 11.46 -17.97
C GLY A 74 -0.74 12.57 -17.12
N ASN A 75 -1.39 13.73 -17.02
CA ASN A 75 -1.01 14.75 -16.06
C ASN A 75 -1.24 14.24 -14.63
N ASN A 76 -0.22 14.33 -13.77
CA ASN A 76 -0.21 13.78 -12.40
C ASN A 76 -0.54 12.28 -12.31
N GLU A 77 -0.10 11.50 -13.31
CA GLU A 77 -0.31 10.05 -13.36
C GLU A 77 0.35 9.29 -12.20
N SER A 78 -0.26 8.18 -11.78
CA SER A 78 0.44 7.17 -11.00
C SER A 78 1.42 6.41 -11.89
N LYS A 79 2.69 6.43 -11.52
CA LYS A 79 3.75 5.71 -12.25
C LYS A 79 3.62 4.20 -12.20
N THR A 80 2.97 3.65 -11.17
CA THR A 80 2.75 2.20 -11.03
C THR A 80 1.32 1.79 -11.35
N GLY A 81 0.44 2.75 -11.66
CA GLY A 81 -0.99 2.51 -11.77
C GLY A 81 -1.66 2.10 -10.46
N PHE A 82 -1.03 2.33 -9.30
CA PHE A 82 -1.66 2.13 -8.00
C PHE A 82 -1.53 3.41 -7.18
N ASN A 83 -2.57 3.74 -6.42
CA ASN A 83 -2.59 4.85 -5.49
C ASN A 83 -3.13 4.38 -4.14
N PHE A 84 -2.64 4.95 -3.05
CA PHE A 84 -3.20 4.68 -1.74
C PHE A 84 -4.55 5.37 -1.56
N ARG A 85 -5.43 4.68 -0.85
CA ARG A 85 -6.74 5.17 -0.42
C ARG A 85 -6.86 5.22 1.10
N LYS A 86 -6.09 4.39 1.80
CA LYS A 86 -6.11 4.31 3.26
C LYS A 86 -5.99 5.71 3.88
N THR A 87 -6.67 5.91 5.00
CA THR A 87 -6.73 7.18 5.76
C THR A 87 -7.31 8.38 5.00
N LEU A 88 -7.81 8.19 3.78
CA LEU A 88 -8.66 9.18 3.12
C LEU A 88 -10.04 9.19 3.79
N SER A 89 -10.55 10.39 4.05
CA SER A 89 -11.92 10.57 4.53
C SER A 89 -12.92 9.93 3.57
N LEU A 90 -13.96 9.32 4.11
CA LEU A 90 -15.09 8.82 3.32
C LEU A 90 -15.97 9.97 2.80
N ASP A 91 -15.89 11.12 3.45
CA ASP A 91 -16.70 12.30 3.21
C ASP A 91 -15.85 13.44 2.67
N ASN A 92 -16.38 14.17 1.69
CA ASN A 92 -15.81 15.44 1.25
C ASN A 92 -16.34 16.57 2.14
N TYR A 93 -15.56 17.63 2.34
CA TYR A 93 -16.11 18.82 2.99
C TYR A 93 -17.28 19.37 2.17
N PRO A 94 -18.38 19.82 2.81
CA PRO A 94 -19.52 20.40 2.11
C PRO A 94 -19.18 21.59 1.20
N SER A 95 -18.07 22.28 1.45
CA SER A 95 -17.59 23.40 0.63
C SER A 95 -16.95 22.99 -0.70
N GLY A 96 -16.76 21.68 -0.96
CA GLY A 96 -16.42 21.17 -2.29
C GLY A 96 -14.96 21.35 -2.75
N TYR A 97 -14.06 21.86 -1.90
CA TYR A 97 -12.67 22.15 -2.29
C TYR A 97 -11.71 20.95 -2.23
N GLY A 98 -12.22 19.72 -2.10
CA GLY A 98 -11.37 18.53 -1.93
C GLY A 98 -10.53 18.59 -0.66
N GLN A 99 -10.98 19.36 0.34
CA GLN A 99 -10.36 19.41 1.65
C GLN A 99 -11.01 18.35 2.53
N ALA A 100 -10.20 17.47 3.12
CA ALA A 100 -10.67 16.50 4.08
C ALA A 100 -9.72 16.51 5.26
N THR A 101 -10.27 16.39 6.47
CA THR A 101 -9.46 16.07 7.64
C THR A 101 -9.03 14.62 7.52
N GLY A 102 -7.72 14.38 7.44
CA GLY A 102 -7.16 13.04 7.52
C GLY A 102 -6.88 12.68 8.98
N ASP A 103 -7.35 11.52 9.41
CA ASP A 103 -6.94 10.93 10.68
C ASP A 103 -5.81 9.91 10.41
N TYR A 104 -4.64 10.19 10.97
CA TYR A 104 -3.44 9.39 10.79
C TYR A 104 -3.06 8.78 12.14
N PRO A 105 -3.32 7.48 12.36
CA PRO A 105 -3.06 6.86 13.65
C PRO A 105 -1.55 6.79 13.89
N CYS A 106 -1.11 7.37 15.02
CA CYS A 106 0.28 7.18 15.47
C CYS A 106 0.51 5.78 16.05
N ILE A 107 -0.51 5.24 16.74
CA ILE A 107 -0.53 3.88 17.30
C ILE A 107 -1.96 3.38 17.15
N ARG A 108 -2.13 2.10 16.80
CA ARG A 108 -3.44 1.45 16.80
C ARG A 108 -3.34 0.00 17.24
N TYR A 109 -4.44 -0.52 17.75
CA TYR A 109 -4.48 -1.85 18.34
C TYR A 109 -4.01 -2.97 17.40
N GLY A 110 -4.26 -2.86 16.10
CA GLY A 110 -3.75 -3.84 15.14
C GLY A 110 -2.21 -3.91 15.06
N GLU A 111 -1.52 -2.79 15.28
CA GLU A 111 -0.07 -2.77 15.43
C GLU A 111 0.39 -3.48 16.72
N ILE A 112 -0.33 -3.26 17.82
CA ILE A 112 -0.04 -3.88 19.13
C ILE A 112 -0.14 -5.41 19.04
N LEU A 113 -1.16 -5.94 18.37
CA LEU A 113 -1.30 -7.37 18.12
C LEU A 113 -0.11 -7.94 17.34
N LEU A 114 0.37 -7.22 16.32
CA LEU A 114 1.52 -7.63 15.53
C LEU A 114 2.84 -7.57 16.32
N ILE A 115 3.03 -6.52 17.14
CA ILE A 115 4.19 -6.40 18.04
C ILE A 115 4.21 -7.57 19.03
N PHE A 116 3.06 -7.88 19.64
CA PHE A 116 2.92 -9.02 20.54
C PHE A 116 3.23 -10.34 19.82
N ALA A 117 2.63 -10.58 18.66
CA ALA A 117 2.83 -11.80 17.88
C ALA A 117 4.31 -12.00 17.51
N GLU A 118 4.98 -10.94 17.04
CA GLU A 118 6.40 -10.98 16.68
C GLU A 118 7.28 -11.26 17.91
N ALA A 119 7.14 -10.46 18.97
CA ALA A 119 7.94 -10.60 20.19
C ALA A 119 7.77 -11.99 20.85
N ARG A 120 6.53 -12.49 20.90
CA ARG A 120 6.24 -13.82 21.43
C ARG A 120 6.82 -14.92 20.54
N THR A 121 6.70 -14.81 19.22
CA THR A 121 7.33 -15.78 18.31
C THR A 121 8.85 -15.79 18.44
N GLN A 122 9.47 -14.62 18.65
CA GLN A 122 10.91 -14.53 18.91
C GLN A 122 11.35 -15.27 20.17
N THR A 123 10.57 -15.18 21.25
CA THR A 123 10.95 -15.63 22.59
C THR A 123 10.47 -17.03 22.94
N THR A 124 9.25 -17.37 22.55
CA THR A 124 8.54 -18.61 22.94
C THR A 124 8.24 -19.50 21.73
N GLY A 125 8.34 -18.98 20.51
CA GLY A 125 7.96 -19.68 19.28
C GLY A 125 6.52 -19.40 18.86
N PHE A 126 6.12 -19.99 17.73
CA PHE A 126 4.79 -19.79 17.15
C PHE A 126 3.76 -20.69 17.86
N ASP A 127 3.04 -20.12 18.83
CA ASP A 127 2.11 -20.85 19.69
C ASP A 127 0.66 -20.36 19.58
N GLY A 128 -0.24 -20.95 20.37
CA GLY A 128 -1.66 -20.63 20.35
C GLY A 128 -2.00 -19.16 20.67
N GLN A 129 -1.17 -18.44 21.43
CA GLN A 129 -1.43 -17.02 21.69
C GLN A 129 -1.01 -16.15 20.49
N VAL A 130 0.08 -16.51 19.81
CA VAL A 130 0.46 -15.88 18.54
C VAL A 130 -0.66 -16.08 17.51
N GLN A 131 -1.20 -17.31 17.42
CA GLN A 131 -2.32 -17.62 16.54
C GLN A 131 -3.55 -16.80 16.87
N ALA A 132 -3.92 -16.68 18.14
CA ALA A 132 -5.08 -15.89 18.58
C ALA A 132 -4.93 -14.41 18.18
N ALA A 133 -3.77 -13.78 18.44
CA ALA A 133 -3.53 -12.38 18.10
C ALA A 133 -3.58 -12.13 16.58
N LEU A 134 -3.05 -13.05 15.77
CA LEU A 134 -3.11 -12.94 14.31
C LEU A 134 -4.51 -13.20 13.77
N ASN A 135 -5.25 -14.15 14.33
CA ASN A 135 -6.60 -14.46 13.90
C ASN A 135 -7.57 -13.32 14.23
N GLU A 136 -7.38 -12.59 15.33
CA GLU A 136 -8.17 -11.38 15.62
C GLU A 136 -8.08 -10.32 14.50
N LEU A 137 -6.90 -10.13 13.90
CA LEU A 137 -6.71 -9.26 12.74
C LEU A 137 -7.38 -9.80 11.47
N ARG A 138 -7.26 -11.11 11.26
CA ARG A 138 -7.68 -11.80 10.04
C ARG A 138 -9.19 -11.99 9.99
N ASP A 139 -9.83 -12.28 11.12
CA ASP A 139 -11.28 -12.41 11.25
C ASP A 139 -12.00 -11.12 10.87
N ARG A 140 -11.47 -9.96 11.32
CA ARG A 140 -12.02 -8.64 11.00
C ARG A 140 -12.01 -8.36 9.48
N CYS A 141 -11.05 -8.91 8.72
CA CYS A 141 -11.00 -8.74 7.26
C CYS A 141 -11.49 -9.98 6.48
N GLY A 142 -12.08 -10.97 7.15
CA GLY A 142 -12.61 -12.18 6.54
C GLY A 142 -11.55 -13.11 5.96
N MET A 143 -10.32 -13.02 6.45
CA MET A 143 -9.22 -13.90 6.05
C MET A 143 -9.23 -15.20 6.88
N PRO A 144 -8.89 -16.37 6.28
CA PRO A 144 -8.84 -17.63 7.03
C PRO A 144 -7.87 -17.57 8.20
N ASN A 145 -8.11 -18.35 9.24
CA ASN A 145 -7.17 -18.51 10.35
C ASN A 145 -5.77 -18.92 9.89
N VAL A 146 -4.76 -18.50 10.65
CA VAL A 146 -3.36 -18.94 10.44
C VAL A 146 -3.21 -20.44 10.69
N PRO A 147 -2.20 -21.11 10.10
CA PRO A 147 -1.91 -22.51 10.38
C PRO A 147 -1.66 -22.76 11.88
N THR A 148 -2.03 -23.94 12.37
CA THR A 148 -1.93 -24.29 13.80
C THR A 148 -0.52 -24.69 14.25
N SER A 149 0.38 -24.99 13.31
CA SER A 149 1.75 -25.41 13.60
C SER A 149 2.69 -24.85 12.54
N LEU A 150 3.56 -23.93 12.95
CA LEU A 150 4.65 -23.38 12.14
C LEU A 150 5.95 -23.44 12.95
N SER A 151 7.09 -23.57 12.28
CA SER A 151 8.36 -23.27 12.94
C SER A 151 8.40 -21.81 13.36
N LYS A 152 9.32 -21.46 14.26
CA LYS A 152 9.56 -20.06 14.64
C LYS A 152 9.81 -19.20 13.40
N GLU A 153 10.64 -19.67 12.48
CA GLU A 153 11.03 -18.95 11.25
C GLU A 153 9.84 -18.76 10.31
N GLN A 154 9.04 -19.82 10.12
CA GLN A 154 7.82 -19.75 9.31
C GLN A 154 6.77 -18.81 9.92
N GLY A 155 6.63 -18.84 11.26
CA GLY A 155 5.75 -17.93 12.01
C GLY A 155 6.17 -16.47 11.86
N LEU A 156 7.47 -16.19 11.97
CA LEU A 156 8.00 -14.84 11.77
C LEU A 156 7.79 -14.35 10.34
N GLU A 157 7.95 -15.21 9.34
CA GLU A 157 7.71 -14.83 7.95
C GLU A 157 6.22 -14.50 7.70
N LEU A 158 5.31 -15.30 8.26
CA LEU A 158 3.88 -15.01 8.23
C LEU A 158 3.58 -13.66 8.90
N ILE A 159 4.14 -13.39 10.08
CA ILE A 159 3.94 -12.14 10.82
C ILE A 159 4.48 -10.94 10.03
N ARG A 160 5.65 -11.06 9.37
CA ARG A 160 6.20 -10.01 8.51
C ARG A 160 5.26 -9.66 7.36
N ASN A 161 4.69 -10.68 6.71
CA ASN A 161 3.75 -10.48 5.62
C ASN A 161 2.44 -9.86 6.13
N GLU A 162 1.91 -10.34 7.25
CA GLU A 162 0.69 -9.80 7.87
C GLU A 162 0.91 -8.33 8.29
N ARG A 163 2.06 -8.00 8.87
CA ARG A 163 2.46 -6.62 9.22
C ARG A 163 2.58 -5.72 8.00
N ARG A 164 3.16 -6.22 6.90
CA ARG A 164 3.26 -5.48 5.62
C ARG A 164 1.88 -5.13 5.05
N ILE A 165 0.92 -6.05 5.14
CA ILE A 165 -0.45 -5.85 4.62
C ILE A 165 -1.24 -4.94 5.55
N GLU A 166 -1.26 -5.28 6.85
CA GLU A 166 -2.05 -4.59 7.86
C GLU A 166 -1.65 -3.11 7.96
N LEU A 167 -0.35 -2.80 8.00
CA LEU A 167 0.21 -1.45 8.18
C LEU A 167 0.63 -0.77 6.86
N ALA A 168 0.16 -1.28 5.71
CA ALA A 168 0.45 -0.67 4.42
C ALA A 168 0.04 0.82 4.42
N ALA A 169 0.94 1.69 3.95
CA ALA A 169 0.80 3.15 3.89
C ALA A 169 0.80 3.90 5.24
N GLU A 170 1.17 3.24 6.34
CA GLU A 170 1.17 3.86 7.69
C GLU A 170 2.58 4.21 8.20
N GLY A 171 3.59 4.26 7.32
CA GLY A 171 4.95 4.70 7.66
C GLY A 171 5.89 3.62 8.19
N PHE A 172 5.42 2.41 8.49
CA PHE A 172 6.24 1.37 9.13
C PHE A 172 7.19 0.61 8.21
N ARG A 173 6.91 0.50 6.91
CA ARG A 173 7.57 -0.48 6.03
C ARG A 173 9.09 -0.30 5.97
N LEU A 174 9.58 0.94 5.90
CA LEU A 174 11.02 1.20 5.81
C LEU A 174 11.73 0.77 7.10
N ASP A 175 11.20 1.17 8.25
CA ASP A 175 11.78 0.83 9.55
C ASP A 175 11.72 -0.67 9.82
N ASP A 176 10.61 -1.33 9.43
CA ASP A 176 10.47 -2.78 9.46
C ASP A 176 11.54 -3.47 8.61
N MET A 177 11.78 -3.00 7.38
CA MET A 177 12.81 -3.58 6.51
C MET A 177 14.22 -3.43 7.12
N ILE A 178 14.55 -2.23 7.62
CA ILE A 178 15.86 -1.94 8.21
C ILE A 178 16.10 -2.84 9.44
N ARG A 179 15.12 -3.00 10.34
CA ARG A 179 15.28 -3.84 11.54
C ARG A 179 15.32 -5.35 11.24
N TYR A 180 14.76 -5.80 10.10
CA TYR A 180 14.97 -7.17 9.63
C TYR A 180 16.37 -7.40 9.04
N GLY A 181 17.10 -6.32 8.75
CA GLY A 181 18.52 -6.34 8.44
C GLY A 181 18.85 -6.20 6.95
N ALA A 182 20.14 -6.01 6.69
CA ALA A 182 20.68 -5.69 5.36
C ALA A 182 20.32 -6.71 4.28
N ALA A 183 20.33 -8.01 4.64
CA ALA A 183 19.99 -9.09 3.71
C ALA A 183 18.55 -8.99 3.22
N TYR A 184 17.61 -8.70 4.13
CA TYR A 184 16.21 -8.51 3.78
C TYR A 184 16.01 -7.25 2.93
N CYS A 185 16.66 -6.13 3.29
CA CYS A 185 16.62 -4.93 2.45
C CYS A 185 17.14 -5.18 1.04
N LYS A 186 18.28 -5.87 0.91
CA LYS A 186 18.86 -6.21 -0.38
C LYS A 186 17.90 -7.06 -1.21
N GLU A 187 17.33 -8.11 -0.63
CA GLU A 187 16.37 -8.98 -1.32
C GLU A 187 15.14 -8.21 -1.84
N GLN A 188 14.64 -7.25 -1.06
CA GLN A 188 13.39 -6.55 -1.36
C GLN A 188 13.57 -5.28 -2.21
N ILE A 189 14.80 -4.75 -2.34
CA ILE A 189 15.08 -3.46 -3.01
C ILE A 189 16.06 -3.63 -4.18
N ASP A 190 17.13 -4.40 -4.00
CA ASP A 190 18.23 -4.42 -4.96
C ASP A 190 17.85 -5.17 -6.23
N ASN A 191 17.82 -4.47 -7.36
CA ASN A 191 17.48 -5.05 -8.65
C ASN A 191 16.07 -5.65 -8.74
N VAL A 192 15.16 -5.18 -7.87
CA VAL A 192 13.74 -5.51 -7.96
C VAL A 192 13.09 -4.54 -8.94
N ASP A 193 12.53 -5.07 -10.02
CA ASP A 193 11.83 -4.26 -11.02
C ASP A 193 10.45 -3.85 -10.51
N ILE A 194 10.20 -2.54 -10.54
CA ILE A 194 8.88 -1.96 -10.32
C ILE A 194 8.28 -1.68 -11.70
N THR A 195 7.09 -2.21 -11.97
CA THR A 195 6.44 -2.13 -13.27
C THR A 195 5.09 -1.41 -13.20
N MET A 196 4.66 -0.91 -14.36
CA MET A 196 3.31 -0.46 -14.65
C MET A 196 2.37 -1.66 -14.81
N PRO A 197 1.03 -1.47 -14.75
CA PRO A 197 0.07 -2.55 -14.96
C PRO A 197 0.15 -3.21 -16.35
N ASP A 198 0.61 -2.47 -17.36
CA ASP A 198 0.84 -2.99 -18.71
C ASP A 198 2.16 -3.80 -18.82
N GLY A 199 2.97 -3.82 -17.76
CA GLY A 199 4.24 -4.53 -17.68
C GLY A 199 5.47 -3.68 -18.03
N GLU A 200 5.30 -2.41 -18.41
CA GLU A 200 6.45 -1.54 -18.64
C GLU A 200 7.20 -1.28 -17.35
N LYS A 201 8.53 -1.34 -17.40
CA LYS A 201 9.37 -1.07 -16.24
C LYS A 201 9.39 0.42 -15.90
N VAL A 202 9.05 0.74 -14.66
CA VAL A 202 9.11 2.09 -14.09
C VAL A 202 10.52 2.40 -13.62
N ILE A 203 11.04 1.58 -12.72
CA ILE A 203 12.34 1.77 -12.10
C ILE A 203 12.88 0.45 -11.56
N THR A 204 14.20 0.36 -11.51
CA THR A 204 14.91 -0.66 -10.75
C THR A 204 15.71 0.06 -9.68
N MET A 205 15.46 -0.24 -8.41
CA MET A 205 16.21 0.37 -7.31
C MET A 205 17.55 -0.37 -7.08
N LYS A 206 18.50 0.34 -6.47
CA LYS A 206 19.77 -0.22 -6.00
C LYS A 206 19.83 -0.11 -4.48
N TRP A 207 20.39 -1.12 -3.85
CA TRP A 207 20.63 -1.13 -2.41
C TRP A 207 22.11 -1.07 -2.10
N ASP A 208 22.45 -0.33 -1.05
CA ASP A 208 23.76 -0.33 -0.43
C ASP A 208 23.58 -0.40 1.10
N ASN A 209 24.44 -1.14 1.80
CA ASN A 209 24.32 -1.33 3.26
C ASN A 209 24.46 -0.02 4.05
N ARG A 210 25.08 1.03 3.48
CA ARG A 210 25.09 2.36 4.10
C ARG A 210 23.68 2.88 4.38
N MET A 211 22.70 2.50 3.53
CA MET A 211 21.31 2.97 3.61
C MET A 211 20.54 2.43 4.83
N LEU A 212 21.15 1.58 5.66
CA LEU A 212 20.59 1.19 6.96
C LEU A 212 20.52 2.39 7.93
N LEU A 213 21.45 3.34 7.81
CA LEU A 213 21.54 4.51 8.66
C LEU A 213 21.59 5.77 7.80
N LYS A 214 20.92 6.84 8.22
CA LYS A 214 20.93 8.11 7.49
C LYS A 214 22.24 8.85 7.72
N ALA A 215 22.80 9.48 6.70
CA ALA A 215 23.97 10.34 6.87
C ALA A 215 23.71 11.44 7.90
N ILE A 216 24.70 11.74 8.74
CA ILE A 216 24.71 12.99 9.49
C ILE A 216 24.82 14.14 8.48
N PRO A 217 23.90 15.12 8.47
CA PRO A 217 23.93 16.22 7.51
C PRO A 217 25.26 16.97 7.53
N GLN A 218 25.81 17.30 6.36
CA GLN A 218 27.09 18.00 6.26
C GLN A 218 27.09 19.33 7.03
N SER A 219 25.98 20.07 7.00
CA SER A 219 25.83 21.32 7.76
C SER A 219 25.94 21.12 9.28
N ALA A 220 25.52 19.97 9.81
CA ALA A 220 25.70 19.65 11.23
C ALA A 220 27.18 19.37 11.54
N ILE A 221 27.89 18.69 10.64
CA ILE A 221 29.34 18.43 10.75
C ILE A 221 30.13 19.73 10.64
N ASP A 222 29.74 20.65 9.75
CA ASP A 222 30.40 21.95 9.60
C ASP A 222 30.26 22.80 10.86
N LEU A 223 29.10 22.74 11.53
CA LEU A 223 28.83 23.42 12.80
C LEU A 223 29.54 22.77 14.00
N ASN A 224 29.60 21.44 14.02
CA ASN A 224 30.30 20.67 15.05
C ASN A 224 31.23 19.63 14.41
N PRO A 225 32.50 20.00 14.15
CA PRO A 225 33.46 19.12 13.50
C PRO A 225 33.73 17.79 14.23
N LEU A 226 33.38 17.68 15.52
CA LEU A 226 33.48 16.42 16.27
C LEU A 226 32.59 15.33 15.68
N LEU A 227 31.45 15.70 15.07
CA LEU A 227 30.52 14.76 14.43
C LEU A 227 31.12 14.07 13.20
N LYS A 228 32.21 14.60 12.63
CA LYS A 228 32.85 13.98 11.46
C LYS A 228 33.36 12.57 11.77
N ALA A 229 33.87 12.36 12.99
CA ALA A 229 34.35 11.05 13.43
C ALA A 229 33.20 10.07 13.71
N ASP A 230 32.00 10.59 14.00
CA ASP A 230 30.80 9.82 14.30
C ASP A 230 29.90 9.59 13.08
N GLN A 231 30.36 9.90 11.86
CA GLN A 231 29.57 9.70 10.65
C GLN A 231 29.18 8.23 10.47
N ASN A 232 27.95 8.01 10.00
CA ASN A 232 27.45 6.67 9.73
C ASN A 232 28.25 6.00 8.58
N PRO A 233 28.49 4.68 8.65
CA PRO A 233 29.33 3.99 7.67
C PRO A 233 28.88 4.20 6.23
N GLY A 234 29.81 4.56 5.34
CA GLY A 234 29.57 4.69 3.90
C GLY A 234 29.13 6.07 3.40
N TYR A 235 29.18 7.09 4.25
CA TYR A 235 28.89 8.50 3.93
C TYR A 235 30.09 9.42 4.13
#